data_AF-A0A3D3LBI9-F1
#
_entry.id   AF-A0A3D3LBI9-F1
#
_cell.length_a   1.000
_cell.length_b   1.000
_cell.length_c   1.000
_cell.angle_alpha   90.00
_cell.angle_beta   90.00
_cell.angle_gamma   90.00
#
_symmetry.space_group_name_H-M   'P 1'
#
loop_
_entity.id
_entity.type
_entity.pdbx_description
1 polymer ?
#
loop_
_entity_poly.entity_id
_entity_poly.type
_entity_poly.pdbx_seq_one_letter_code
_entity_poly.pdbx_strand_id
1 'polypeptide(L)' 'MSKAPITVAVTGAAGQIGYSLLFRIASGAMFGPDQPVILQLIEAPV' A
#
# COMPACT_ATOMS: atom_id res chain seq x y z
N MET A 1 6.01 -1.22 -21.74
CA MET A 1 4.60 -1.16 -21.34
C MET A 1 4.55 -0.95 -19.84
N SER A 2 3.74 0.00 -19.34
CA SER A 2 3.49 0.10 -17.90
C SER A 2 2.78 -1.17 -17.43
N LYS A 3 3.24 -1.77 -16.33
CA LYS A 3 2.59 -2.95 -15.74
C LYS A 3 1.19 -2.57 -15.27
N ALA A 4 0.26 -3.52 -15.31
CA ALA A 4 -1.06 -3.31 -14.70
C ALA A 4 -0.90 -3.09 -13.18
N PRO A 5 -1.66 -2.18 -12.57
CA PRO A 5 -1.54 -1.91 -11.14
C PRO A 5 -2.04 -3.07 -10.28
N ILE A 6 -1.36 -3.32 -9.16
CA ILE A 6 -1.81 -4.26 -8.12
C ILE A 6 -2.67 -3.49 -7.12
N THR A 7 -3.87 -3.99 -6.81
CA THR A 7 -4.68 -3.44 -5.73
C THR A 7 -4.29 -4.10 -4.41
N VAL A 8 -3.94 -3.29 -3.41
CA VAL A 8 -3.46 -3.74 -2.10
C VAL A 8 -4.40 -3.21 -1.04
N ALA A 9 -5.12 -4.10 -0.37
CA ALA A 9 -5.93 -3.77 0.80
C ALA A 9 -5.06 -3.81 2.07
N VAL A 10 -5.06 -2.74 2.85
CA VAL A 10 -4.36 -2.63 4.13
C VAL A 10 -5.37 -2.37 5.23
N THR A 11 -5.51 -3.30 6.17
CA THR A 11 -6.33 -3.12 7.39
C THR A 11 -5.50 -2.50 8.52
N GLY A 12 -6.14 -1.79 9.45
CA GLY A 12 -5.43 -1.06 10.49
C GLY A 12 -4.52 0.03 9.91
N ALA A 13 -4.92 0.61 8.77
CA ALA A 13 -4.08 1.51 7.98
C ALA A 13 -3.75 2.82 8.72
N ALA A 14 -4.57 3.22 9.69
CA ALA A 14 -4.30 4.40 10.53
C ALA A 14 -3.42 4.08 11.75
N GLY A 15 -3.09 2.81 11.97
CA GLY A 15 -2.19 2.38 13.05
C GLY A 15 -0.72 2.69 12.78
N GLN A 16 0.10 2.57 13.84
CA GLN A 16 1.55 2.85 13.78
C GLN A 16 2.30 1.98 12.75
N ILE A 17 1.87 0.73 12.58
CA ILE A 17 2.43 -0.16 11.55
C ILE A 17 2.04 0.35 10.16
N GLY A 18 0.77 0.70 9.94
CA GLY A 18 0.30 1.31 8.70
C GLY A 18 1.13 2.53 8.31
N TYR A 19 1.34 3.45 9.26
CA TYR A 19 2.12 4.67 9.01
C TYR A 19 3.52 4.40 8.45
N SER A 20 4.23 3.37 8.94
CA SER A 20 5.55 3.00 8.42
C SER A 20 5.51 2.10 7.18
N LEU A 21 4.49 1.25 7.05
CA LEU A 21 4.36 0.26 5.98
C LEU A 21 3.93 0.89 4.65
N LEU A 22 2.98 1.83 4.67
CA LEU A 22 2.36 2.38 3.46
C LEU A 22 3.40 3.02 2.53
N PHE A 23 4.36 3.76 3.09
CA PHE A 23 5.43 4.37 2.31
C PHE A 23 6.38 3.35 1.68
N ARG A 24 6.60 2.20 2.34
CA ARG A 24 7.43 1.12 1.78
C ARG A 24 6.73 0.40 0.63
N ILE A 25 5.42 0.24 0.71
CA ILE A 25 4.63 -0.31 -0.41
C ILE A 25 4.65 0.69 -1.57
N ALA A 26 4.37 1.97 -1.30
CA ALA A 26 4.35 3.03 -2.31
C ALA A 26 5.72 3.29 -2.97
N SER A 27 6.82 3.08 -2.24
CA SER A 27 8.18 3.19 -2.79
C SER A 27 8.59 2.01 -3.68
N GLY A 28 7.73 1.00 -3.83
CA GLY A 28 8.03 -0.21 -4.58
C GLY A 28 8.88 -1.23 -3.82
N ALA A 29 9.09 -1.09 -2.51
CA ALA A 29 9.92 -2.03 -1.75
C ALA A 29 9.30 -3.44 -1.64
N MET A 30 7.98 -3.56 -1.88
CA MET A 30 7.26 -4.84 -1.82
C MET A 30 7.18 -5.56 -3.19
N PHE A 31 6.91 -4.81 -4.27
CA PHE A 31 6.63 -5.38 -5.60
C PHE A 31 7.62 -4.94 -6.70
N GLY A 32 8.64 -4.16 -6.33
CA GLY A 32 9.62 -3.55 -7.24
C GLY A 32 9.26 -2.11 -7.62
N PRO A 33 10.26 -1.29 -8.00
CA PRO A 33 10.08 0.15 -8.26
C PRO A 33 9.18 0.46 -9.48
N ASP A 34 9.08 -0.48 -10.43
CA ASP A 34 8.32 -0.29 -11.68
C ASP A 34 6.89 -0.87 -11.61
N GLN A 35 6.47 -1.38 -10.44
CA GLN A 35 5.15 -1.97 -10.27
C GLN A 35 4.19 -0.94 -9.65
N PRO A 36 3.24 -0.37 -10.42
CA PRO A 36 2.25 0.53 -9.86
C PRO A 36 1.33 -0.22 -8.89
N VAL A 37 0.88 0.50 -7.85
CA VAL A 37 -0.02 -0.02 -6.82
C VAL A 37 -1.18 0.94 -6.58
N ILE A 38 -2.33 0.38 -6.22
CA ILE A 38 -3.50 1.10 -5.70
C ILE A 38 -3.68 0.69 -4.24
N LEU A 39 -3.55 1.63 -3.32
CA LEU A 39 -3.71 1.37 -1.89
C LEU A 39 -5.17 1.57 -1.48
N GLN A 40 -5.81 0.50 -0.99
CA GLN A 40 -7.12 0.54 -0.36
C GLN A 40 -6.94 0.47 1.16
N LEU A 41 -7.07 1.61 1.82
CA LEU A 41 -6.82 1.76 3.24
C LEU A 41 -8.11 1.54 4.01
N ILE A 42 -8.12 0.51 4.87
CA ILE A 42 -9.28 0.08 5.65
C ILE A 42 -8.97 0.30 7.12
N GLU A 43 -9.87 0.99 7.82
CA GLU A 43 -9.82 1.17 9.25
C GLU A 43 -11.19 0.92 9.88
N ALA A 44 -11.18 0.45 11.12
CA ALA A 44 -12.41 0.35 11.91
C ALA A 44 -13.00 1.74 12.18
N PRO A 45 -14.33 1.85 12.41
CA PRO A 45 -14.92 3.08 12.92
C PRO A 45 -14.28 3.50 14.24
N VAL A 46 -14.20 4.82 14.46
CA VAL A 46 -13.86 5.41 15.76
C VAL A 46 -15.09 5.60 16.62
#